data_AF-A0A7T7R8T5-F1
#
_entry.id   AF-A0A7T7R8T5-F1
#
_cell.length_a   1.000
_cell.length_b   1.000
_cell.length_c   1.000
_cell.angle_alpha   90.00
_cell.angle_beta   90.00
_cell.angle_gamma   90.00
#
_symmetry.space_group_name_H-M   'P 1'
#
loop_
_entity.id
_entity.type
_entity.pdbx_description
1 polymer ?
#
loop_
_entity_poly.entity_id
_entity_poly.type
_entity_poly.pdbx_seq_one_letter_code
_entity_poly.pdbx_strand_id
1 'polypeptide(L)' 'MSDSITVTRPIEIKDNSVERVAFDLMSRIAEVEKLKGKDEGKKNNPREYYLKLYNQCHKVVSWSGVDIKAILEDDPS' A
#
# COMPACT_ATOMS: atom_id res chain seq x y z
N MET A 1 -18.90 16.46 25.24
CA MET A 1 -17.65 17.21 25.02
C MET A 1 -17.26 16.96 23.58
N SER A 2 -17.23 17.99 22.75
CA SER A 2 -16.95 17.88 21.32
C SER A 2 -15.57 18.45 21.07
N ASP A 3 -14.61 17.62 20.68
CA ASP A 3 -13.25 18.06 20.40
C ASP A 3 -13.25 18.94 19.13
N SER A 4 -12.97 20.23 19.29
CA SER A 4 -12.82 21.15 18.17
C SER A 4 -11.40 21.06 17.63
N ILE A 5 -11.21 20.38 16.49
CA ILE A 5 -9.94 20.38 15.78
C ILE A 5 -9.77 21.74 15.10
N THR A 6 -8.80 22.53 15.58
CA THR A 6 -8.48 23.84 15.01
C THR A 6 -7.26 23.67 14.10
N VAL A 7 -7.44 23.84 12.79
CA VAL A 7 -6.36 23.71 11.80
C VAL A 7 -5.70 25.07 11.59
N THR A 8 -4.53 25.27 12.20
CA THR A 8 -3.83 26.58 12.28
C THR A 8 -2.91 26.89 11.09
N ARG A 9 -2.75 25.95 10.15
CA ARG A 9 -1.85 26.09 8.98
C ARG A 9 -2.56 25.70 7.69
N PRO A 10 -2.13 26.23 6.53
CA PRO A 10 -2.66 25.79 5.23
C PRO A 10 -2.50 24.28 5.08
N ILE A 11 -3.56 23.60 4.64
CA ILE A 11 -3.51 22.16 4.34
C ILE A 11 -2.73 21.99 3.04
N GLU A 12 -1.48 21.54 3.13
CA GLU A 12 -0.71 21.11 1.96
C GLU A 12 -1.10 19.67 1.60
N ILE A 13 -1.76 19.49 0.45
CA ILE A 13 -2.01 18.17 -0.13
C ILE A 13 -0.73 17.74 -0.84
N LYS A 14 0.03 16.82 -0.23
CA LYS A 14 1.20 16.24 -0.87
C LYS A 14 0.77 15.16 -1.86
N ASP A 15 0.79 15.48 -3.15
CA ASP A 15 0.40 14.55 -4.21
C ASP A 15 1.35 13.35 -4.37
N ASN A 16 2.53 13.40 -3.76
CA ASN A 16 3.56 12.36 -3.79
C ASN A 16 3.87 11.78 -2.41
N SER A 17 2.89 11.82 -1.49
CA SER A 17 3.08 11.20 -0.18
C SER A 17 3.29 9.69 -0.31
N VAL A 18 4.04 9.11 0.62
CA VAL A 18 4.32 7.65 0.68
C VAL A 18 3.02 6.87 0.71
N GLU A 19 2.02 7.37 1.44
CA GLU A 19 0.70 6.78 1.58
C GLU A 19 -0.05 6.70 0.25
N ARG A 20 0.01 7.78 -0.55
CA ARG A 20 -0.66 7.80 -1.86
C ARG A 20 0.00 6.85 -2.85
N VAL A 21 1.33 6.85 -2.91
CA VAL A 21 2.08 5.94 -3.78
C VAL A 21 1.88 4.47 -3.35
N ALA A 22 1.83 4.19 -2.04
CA ALA A 22 1.52 2.87 -1.50
C ALA A 22 0.10 2.41 -1.86
N PHE A 23 -0.88 3.31 -1.78
CA PHE A 23 -2.26 3.02 -2.18
C PHE A 23 -2.39 2.74 -3.69
N ASP A 24 -1.71 3.52 -4.53
CA ASP A 24 -1.69 3.31 -5.98
C ASP A 24 -1.03 1.98 -6.36
N LEU A 25 0.07 1.62 -5.68
CA LEU A 25 0.73 0.33 -5.85
C LEU A 25 -0.19 -0.84 -5.46
N MET A 26 -0.83 -0.76 -4.29
CA MET A 26 -1.79 -1.75 -3.82
C MET A 26 -2.93 -1.94 -4.83
N SER A 27 -3.48 -0.84 -5.36
CA SER A 27 -4.59 -0.88 -6.32
C SER A 27 -4.19 -1.57 -7.62
N ARG A 28 -2.98 -1.30 -8.14
CA ARG A 28 -2.43 -1.96 -9.33
C ARG A 28 -2.20 -3.45 -9.11
N ILE A 29 -1.65 -3.86 -7.97
CA ILE A 29 -1.45 -5.28 -7.64
C ILE A 29 -2.80 -6.00 -7.58
N ALA A 30 -3.78 -5.41 -6.89
CA ALA A 30 -5.12 -5.96 -6.77
C ALA A 30 -5.80 -6.17 -8.12
N GLU A 31 -5.67 -5.21 -9.04
CA GLU A 31 -6.19 -5.29 -10.40
C GLU A 31 -5.52 -6.42 -11.20
N VAL A 32 -4.19 -6.51 -11.18
CA VAL A 32 -3.44 -7.55 -11.89
C VAL A 32 -3.78 -8.95 -11.40
N GLU A 33 -3.90 -9.14 -10.09
CA GLU A 33 -4.28 -10.43 -9.52
C GLU A 33 -5.70 -10.85 -9.89
N LYS A 34 -6.63 -9.90 -9.92
CA LYS A 34 -8.01 -10.13 -10.38
C LYS A 34 -8.02 -10.61 -11.83
N LEU A 35 -7.24 -9.99 -12.70
CA LEU A 35 -7.11 -10.40 -14.10
C LEU A 35 -6.47 -11.79 -14.24
N LYS A 36 -5.55 -12.16 -13.35
CA LYS A 36 -4.88 -13.46 -13.33
C LYS A 36 -5.68 -14.59 -12.65
N GLY A 37 -6.87 -14.28 -12.13
CA GLY A 37 -7.70 -15.26 -11.42
C GLY A 37 -7.11 -15.73 -10.08
N LYS A 38 -6.11 -15.04 -9.53
CA LYS A 38 -5.45 -15.37 -8.26
C LYS A 38 -6.18 -14.76 -7.05
N ASP A 39 -7.51 -14.80 -7.06
CA ASP A 39 -8.34 -14.16 -6.04
C ASP A 39 -8.68 -15.07 -4.85
N GLU A 40 -8.15 -16.30 -4.81
CA GLU A 40 -8.51 -17.29 -3.79
C GLU A 40 -8.19 -16.82 -2.36
N GLY A 41 -7.05 -16.18 -2.14
CA GLY A 41 -6.67 -15.63 -0.83
C GLY A 41 -7.59 -14.50 -0.34
N LYS A 42 -8.34 -13.86 -1.25
CA LYS A 42 -9.23 -12.72 -0.95
C LYS A 42 -10.63 -13.17 -0.54
N LYS A 43 -11.06 -14.37 -0.96
CA LYS A 43 -12.44 -14.84 -0.81
C LYS A 43 -12.88 -14.99 0.65
N ASN A 44 -11.97 -15.37 1.54
CA ASN A 44 -12.30 -15.65 2.94
C ASN A 44 -12.28 -14.39 3.83
N ASN A 45 -11.37 -13.45 3.58
CA ASN A 45 -11.28 -12.20 4.33
C ASN A 45 -10.69 -11.05 3.48
N PRO A 46 -11.51 -10.41 2.63
CA PRO A 46 -11.02 -9.40 1.70
C PRO A 46 -10.46 -8.17 2.42
N ARG A 47 -11.02 -7.78 3.57
CA ARG A 47 -10.57 -6.61 4.33
C ARG A 47 -9.15 -6.83 4.88
N GLU A 48 -8.91 -7.96 5.52
CA GLU A 48 -7.59 -8.29 6.06
C GLU A 48 -6.54 -8.41 4.96
N TYR A 49 -6.90 -9.01 3.82
CA TYR A 49 -6.04 -9.10 2.65
C TYR A 49 -5.57 -7.70 2.20
N TYR A 50 -6.49 -6.75 1.98
CA TYR A 50 -6.12 -5.42 1.50
C TYR A 50 -5.34 -4.61 2.55
N LEU A 51 -5.64 -4.76 3.84
CA LEU A 51 -4.87 -4.11 4.90
C LEU A 51 -3.43 -4.63 4.98
N LYS A 52 -3.23 -5.95 4.82
CA LYS A 52 -1.88 -6.54 4.74
C LYS A 52 -1.14 -6.08 3.48
N LEU A 53 -1.82 -6.07 2.33
CA LEU A 53 -1.23 -5.64 1.06
C LEU A 53 -0.83 -4.15 1.12
N TYR A 54 -1.69 -3.30 1.68
CA TYR A 54 -1.35 -1.89 1.90
C TYR A 54 -0.09 -1.73 2.76
N ASN A 55 -0.01 -2.47 3.89
CA ASN A 55 1.17 -2.43 4.76
C ASN A 55 2.45 -2.88 4.03
N GLN A 56 2.36 -3.89 3.15
CA GLN A 56 3.48 -4.32 2.32
C GLN A 56 3.89 -3.22 1.32
N CYS A 57 2.93 -2.64 0.61
CA CYS A 57 3.18 -1.55 -0.33
C CYS A 57 3.78 -0.33 0.37
N HIS A 58 3.26 0.01 1.55
CA HIS A 58 3.77 1.11 2.35
C HIS A 58 5.22 0.87 2.78
N LYS A 59 5.58 -0.33 3.23
CA LYS A 59 6.97 -0.67 3.54
C LYS A 59 7.87 -0.49 2.33
N VAL A 60 7.50 -1.04 1.17
CA VAL A 60 8.28 -0.93 -0.07
C VAL A 60 8.50 0.53 -0.47
N VAL A 61 7.44 1.34 -0.49
CA VAL A 61 7.51 2.74 -0.91
C VAL A 61 8.23 3.61 0.13
N SER A 62 8.11 3.29 1.43
CA SER A 62 8.81 4.00 2.50
C SER A 62 10.31 3.69 2.54
N TRP A 63 10.75 2.63 1.87
CA TRP A 63 12.15 2.21 1.90
C TRP A 63 12.98 3.03 0.91
N SER A 64 13.53 4.14 1.38
CA SER A 64 14.51 4.91 0.62
C SER A 64 15.84 4.15 0.55
N GLY A 65 16.21 3.64 -0.63
CA GLY A 65 17.57 3.14 -0.89
C GLY A 65 17.72 1.65 -1.20
N VAL A 66 16.63 0.89 -1.38
CA VAL A 66 16.74 -0.53 -1.75
C VAL A 66 16.50 -0.76 -3.24
N ASP A 67 17.42 -1.49 -3.86
CA ASP A 67 17.23 -2.05 -5.19
C ASP A 67 16.22 -3.20 -5.10
N ILE A 68 15.00 -2.97 -5.61
CA ILE A 68 13.90 -3.94 -5.57
C ILE A 68 14.31 -5.28 -6.21
N LYS A 69 15.27 -5.27 -7.16
CA LYS A 69 15.81 -6.50 -7.74
C LYS A 69 16.50 -7.37 -6.70
N ALA A 70 17.27 -6.78 -5.78
CA ALA A 70 17.98 -7.52 -4.75
C ALA A 70 17.00 -8.21 -3.77
N ILE A 71 15.87 -7.57 -3.44
CA ILE A 71 14.84 -8.19 -2.57
C ILE A 71 14.17 -9.39 -3.27
N LEU A 72 13.89 -9.27 -4.57
CA LEU A 72 13.19 -10.32 -5.32
C LEU A 72 14.08 -11.54 -5.62
N GLU A 73 15.41 -11.36 -5.62
CA GLU A 73 16.39 -12.43 -5.80
C GLU A 73 16.70 -13.20 -4.51
N ASP A 74 16.39 -12.63 -3.34
CA ASP A 74 16.67 -13.22 -2.01
C ASP A 74 15.48 -14.00 -1.42
N ASP A 75 14.40 -14.22 -2.19
CA ASP A 75 13.25 -15.05 -1.78
C ASP A 75 13.42 -16.47 -2.38
N PRO A 76 13.94 -17.45 -1.62
CA PRO A 76 14.17 -18.80 -2.14
C PRO A 76 12.82 -19.49 -2.27
N SER A 77 12.43 -19.73 -3.52
CA SER A 77 11.33 -20.62 -3.90
C SER A 77 11.62 -22.07 -3.53
#